data_AF-A0A1V5KD61-F1
#
_entry.id   AF-A0A1V5KD61-F1
#
_cell.length_a   1.000
_cell.length_b   1.000
_cell.length_c   1.000
_cell.angle_alpha   90.00
_cell.angle_beta   90.00
_cell.angle_gamma   90.00
#
_symmetry.space_group_name_H-M   'P 1'
#
loop_
_entity.id
_entity.type
_entity.pdbx_description
1 polymer ?
#
loop_
_entity_poly.entity_id
_entity_poly.type
_entity_poly.pdbx_seq_one_letter_code
_entity_poly.pdbx_strand_id
1 'polypeptide(L)'
;MDGEDCYRAYLEEKPDYLRSTAFYLDCFDILMDKNLPDLALRVLSNLAEIQIENHSILRILGYRLVQAGHPELAIPVFEKVASIRPEEPQSFRDLALTWQTIGDHRKAIDLFWKVISSSWDGRFPEIELIALNELNALISSAPSGLDLSAIDARFIRPMPLDLRVVLTWDADNTDIDLWVTDPNGETCKYDHNLTYQGGLISRDFTRGYGPEEFVLRMAKPGTYRIQANYYGNTQQIISGSTTLQLAFQTGFGTPAFEEKSVTLRLKDIKEVIHVGSFVVE
;
A
#
# COMPACT_ATOMS: atom_id res chain seq x y z
N MET A 1 18.59 22.56 12.69
CA MET A 1 19.20 21.28 13.07
C MET A 1 19.69 20.62 11.80
N ASP A 2 20.99 20.38 11.70
CA ASP A 2 21.56 19.60 10.61
C ASP A 2 21.24 18.10 10.81
N GLY A 3 21.67 17.26 9.87
CA GLY A 3 21.34 15.83 9.90
C GLY A 3 22.03 15.05 11.03
N GLU A 4 23.25 15.41 11.40
CA GLU A 4 24.00 14.76 12.48
C GLU A 4 23.44 15.16 13.85
N ASP A 5 23.01 16.42 14.00
CA ASP A 5 22.29 16.90 15.18
C ASP A 5 20.98 16.12 15.40
N CYS A 6 20.22 15.86 14.32
CA CYS A 6 18.98 15.06 14.42
C CYS A 6 19.25 13.65 14.93
N TYR A 7 20.27 12.98 14.42
CA TYR A 7 20.59 11.62 14.84
C TYR A 7 21.12 11.58 16.28
N ARG A 8 21.90 12.58 16.69
CA ARG A 8 22.33 12.72 18.09
C ARG A 8 21.14 12.92 19.03
N ALA A 9 20.21 13.81 18.69
CA ALA A 9 18.99 14.01 19.47
C ALA A 9 18.18 12.70 19.59
N TYR A 10 18.07 11.93 18.49
CA TYR A 10 17.48 10.59 18.55
C TYR A 10 18.17 9.69 19.59
N LEU A 11 19.51 9.64 19.61
CA LEU A 11 20.25 8.79 20.55
C LEU A 11 20.07 9.24 22.01
N GLU A 12 19.96 10.55 22.25
CA GLU A 12 19.73 11.13 23.58
C GLU A 12 18.32 10.81 24.10
N GLU A 13 17.30 10.89 23.25
CA GLU A 13 15.89 10.63 23.60
C GLU A 13 15.55 9.13 23.63
N LYS A 14 16.24 8.30 22.84
CA LYS A 14 15.96 6.85 22.69
C LYS A 14 15.71 6.10 24.01
N PRO A 15 16.49 6.30 25.10
CA PRO A 15 16.28 5.59 26.37
C PRO A 15 14.87 5.78 26.96
N ASP A 16 14.24 6.93 26.72
CA ASP A 16 12.91 7.25 27.25
C ASP A 16 11.77 6.70 26.38
N TYR A 17 12.08 6.30 25.14
CA TYR A 17 11.10 5.86 24.13
C TYR A 17 11.36 4.45 23.59
N LEU A 18 12.08 3.60 24.32
CA LEU A 18 12.50 2.26 23.88
C LEU A 18 11.40 1.35 23.32
N ARG A 19 10.13 1.57 23.70
CA ARG A 19 8.97 0.77 23.23
C ARG A 19 8.00 1.55 22.34
N SER A 20 8.34 2.78 21.98
CA SER A 20 7.45 3.68 21.24
C SER A 20 7.68 3.53 19.73
N THR A 21 6.84 2.73 19.06
CA THR A 21 6.84 2.61 17.60
C THR A 21 6.73 3.97 16.91
N ALA A 22 5.85 4.85 17.42
CA ALA A 22 5.66 6.19 16.86
C ALA A 22 6.94 7.04 16.88
N PHE A 23 7.72 6.96 17.97
CA PHE A 23 9.00 7.67 18.09
C PHE A 23 10.00 7.23 17.00
N TYR A 24 10.16 5.91 16.80
CA TYR A 24 11.07 5.41 15.77
C TYR A 24 10.62 5.80 14.36
N LEU A 25 9.30 5.78 14.09
CA LEU A 25 8.76 6.22 12.80
C LEU A 25 8.96 7.73 12.58
N ASP A 26 8.74 8.57 13.60
CA ASP A 26 8.99 10.00 13.52
C ASP A 26 10.48 10.30 13.25
N CYS A 27 11.38 9.65 13.98
CA CYS A 27 12.82 9.80 13.75
C CYS A 27 13.23 9.30 12.37
N PHE A 28 12.65 8.20 11.89
CA PHE A 28 12.86 7.70 10.53
C PHE A 28 12.44 8.74 9.48
N ASP A 29 11.21 9.25 9.55
CA ASP A 29 10.68 10.23 8.60
C ASP A 29 11.54 11.51 8.58
N ILE A 30 11.94 12.02 9.76
CA ILE A 30 12.82 13.19 9.88
C ILE A 30 14.18 12.94 9.20
N LEU A 31 14.78 11.76 9.38
CA LEU A 31 16.08 11.44 8.79
C LEU A 31 15.97 11.24 7.27
N MET A 32 14.87 10.67 6.78
CA MET A 32 14.58 10.58 5.34
C MET A 32 14.43 11.96 4.72
N ASP A 33 13.70 12.88 5.36
CA ASP A 33 13.53 14.27 4.92
C ASP A 33 14.86 15.05 4.90
N LYS A 34 15.82 14.64 5.73
CA LYS A 34 17.18 15.18 5.76
C LYS A 34 18.14 14.50 4.76
N ASN A 35 17.63 13.60 3.93
CA ASN A 35 18.40 12.83 2.97
C ASN A 35 19.52 11.98 3.63
N LEU A 36 19.19 11.35 4.77
CA LEU A 36 20.08 10.47 5.54
C LEU A 36 19.55 9.03 5.62
N PRO A 37 19.43 8.33 4.47
CA PRO A 37 18.75 7.03 4.40
C PRO A 37 19.43 5.94 5.25
N ASP A 38 20.76 5.91 5.33
CA ASP A 38 21.49 4.91 6.12
C ASP A 38 21.20 5.03 7.63
N LEU A 39 21.09 6.27 8.13
CA LEU A 39 20.77 6.52 9.53
C LEU A 39 19.29 6.26 9.80
N ALA A 40 18.41 6.64 8.87
CA ALA A 40 16.98 6.32 8.94
C ALA A 40 16.78 4.80 9.03
N LEU A 41 17.45 4.01 8.19
CA LEU A 41 17.37 2.55 8.21
C LEU A 41 17.85 1.96 9.54
N ARG A 42 18.90 2.51 10.15
CA ARG A 42 19.37 2.10 11.49
C ARG A 42 18.35 2.41 12.58
N VAL A 43 17.60 3.51 12.47
CA VAL A 43 16.51 3.82 13.39
C VAL A 43 15.39 2.79 13.19
N LEU A 44 14.99 2.56 11.95
CA LEU A 44 13.89 1.68 11.58
C LEU A 44 14.13 0.22 12.01
N SER A 45 15.38 -0.27 11.98
CA SER A 45 15.71 -1.64 12.41
C SER A 45 15.37 -1.92 13.87
N ASN A 46 15.29 -0.89 14.73
CA ASN A 46 14.87 -1.06 16.13
C ASN A 46 13.41 -1.53 16.23
N LEU A 47 12.55 -1.23 15.24
CA LEU A 47 11.18 -1.75 15.23
C LEU A 47 11.15 -3.28 15.19
N ALA A 48 12.09 -3.90 14.48
CA ALA A 48 12.22 -5.36 14.41
C ALA A 48 12.59 -5.96 15.78
N GLU A 49 13.34 -5.23 16.60
CA GLU A 49 13.80 -5.69 17.92
C GLU A 49 12.71 -5.58 18.99
N ILE A 50 11.88 -4.54 18.94
CA ILE A 50 10.93 -4.23 20.03
C ILE A 50 9.76 -5.21 20.04
N GLN A 51 9.24 -5.62 18.88
CA GLN A 51 8.05 -6.49 18.80
C GLN A 51 8.11 -7.46 17.61
N ILE A 52 9.05 -8.39 17.63
CA ILE A 52 9.31 -9.37 16.55
C ILE A 52 8.12 -10.28 16.18
N GLU A 53 7.08 -10.34 17.02
CA GLU A 53 5.87 -11.14 16.76
C GLU A 53 4.61 -10.28 16.53
N ASN A 54 4.70 -8.96 16.62
CA ASN A 54 3.57 -8.09 16.33
C ASN A 54 3.45 -7.88 14.81
N HIS A 55 2.56 -8.64 14.18
CA HIS A 55 2.32 -8.58 12.74
C HIS A 55 2.01 -7.17 12.22
N SER A 56 1.31 -6.32 12.99
CA SER A 56 1.02 -4.94 12.58
C SER A 56 2.30 -4.10 12.48
N ILE A 57 3.20 -4.21 13.48
CA ILE A 57 4.50 -3.51 13.45
C ILE A 57 5.41 -4.08 12.37
N LEU A 58 5.41 -5.40 12.17
CA LEU A 58 6.17 -6.02 11.08
C LEU A 58 5.66 -5.53 9.71
N ARG A 59 4.34 -5.42 9.50
CA ARG A 59 3.79 -4.89 8.26
C ARG A 59 4.21 -3.43 8.04
N ILE A 60 4.15 -2.59 9.07
CA ILE A 60 4.69 -1.21 9.03
C ILE A 60 6.16 -1.22 8.61
N LEU A 61 6.98 -2.04 9.27
CA LEU A 61 8.40 -2.16 8.98
C LEU A 61 8.64 -2.55 7.51
N GLY A 62 7.92 -3.57 7.01
CA GLY A 62 8.01 -4.00 5.61
C GLY A 62 7.68 -2.87 4.63
N TYR A 63 6.59 -2.15 4.86
CA TYR A 63 6.21 -1.00 4.03
C TYR A 63 7.23 0.13 4.07
N ARG A 64 7.79 0.46 5.24
CA ARG A 64 8.81 1.51 5.38
C ARG A 64 10.14 1.11 4.75
N LEU A 65 10.49 -0.18 4.76
CA LEU A 65 11.66 -0.70 4.04
C LEU A 65 11.50 -0.57 2.53
N VAL A 66 10.33 -0.96 1.98
CA VAL A 66 10.04 -0.76 0.55
C VAL A 66 10.10 0.72 0.19
N GLN A 67 9.49 1.60 1.00
CA GLN A 67 9.51 3.05 0.79
C GLN A 67 10.93 3.63 0.83
N ALA A 68 11.80 3.11 1.70
CA ALA A 68 13.20 3.49 1.78
C ALA A 68 14.07 2.94 0.63
N GLY A 69 13.48 2.22 -0.33
CA GLY A 69 14.21 1.62 -1.45
C GLY A 69 14.92 0.31 -1.10
N HIS A 70 14.51 -0.36 -0.02
CA HIS A 70 15.07 -1.62 0.46
C HIS A 70 14.06 -2.79 0.46
N PRO A 71 13.41 -3.10 -0.69
CA PRO A 71 12.45 -4.19 -0.78
C PRO A 71 13.06 -5.56 -0.44
N GLU A 72 14.36 -5.76 -0.66
CA GLU A 72 15.09 -6.99 -0.29
C GLU A 72 15.07 -7.25 1.22
N LEU A 73 15.09 -6.20 2.03
CA LEU A 73 15.00 -6.30 3.49
C LEU A 73 13.54 -6.50 3.95
N ALA A 74 12.57 -6.04 3.15
CA ALA A 74 11.15 -6.18 3.45
C ALA A 74 10.64 -7.62 3.24
N ILE A 75 11.23 -8.39 2.33
CA ILE A 75 10.84 -9.78 2.03
C ILE A 75 10.77 -10.67 3.28
N PRO A 76 11.84 -10.85 4.07
CA PRO A 76 11.78 -11.72 5.25
C PRO A 76 10.78 -11.21 6.30
N VAL A 77 10.52 -9.90 6.34
CA VAL A 77 9.52 -9.29 7.22
C VAL A 77 8.12 -9.66 6.77
N PHE A 78 7.80 -9.53 5.47
CA PHE A 78 6.49 -9.92 4.93
C PHE A 78 6.28 -11.43 4.91
N GLU A 79 7.32 -12.25 4.71
CA GLU A 79 7.25 -13.70 4.91
C GLU A 79 6.86 -14.03 6.36
N LYS A 80 7.43 -13.33 7.34
CA LYS A 80 7.05 -13.49 8.75
C LYS A 80 5.60 -13.07 8.97
N VAL A 81 5.15 -11.93 8.42
CA VAL A 81 3.74 -11.50 8.49
C VAL A 81 2.82 -12.57 7.92
N ALA A 82 3.10 -13.09 6.72
CA ALA A 82 2.32 -14.16 6.09
C ALA A 82 2.30 -15.47 6.89
N SER A 83 3.37 -15.76 7.65
CA SER A 83 3.39 -16.92 8.56
C SER A 83 2.53 -16.73 9.81
N ILE A 84 2.41 -15.49 10.32
CA ILE A 84 1.60 -15.16 11.50
C ILE A 84 0.13 -15.01 11.12
N ARG A 85 -0.13 -14.45 9.93
CA ARG A 85 -1.46 -14.11 9.41
C ARG A 85 -1.75 -14.81 8.07
N PRO A 86 -1.74 -16.16 8.02
CA PRO A 86 -2.01 -16.90 6.79
C PRO A 86 -3.49 -16.81 6.34
N GLU A 87 -4.38 -16.34 7.20
CA GLU A 87 -5.80 -16.09 6.93
C GLU A 87 -6.06 -14.75 6.21
N GLU A 88 -5.04 -13.88 6.11
CA GLU A 88 -5.16 -12.55 5.50
C GLU A 88 -4.61 -12.57 4.05
N PRO A 89 -5.42 -12.27 3.03
CA PRO A 89 -4.95 -12.19 1.64
C PRO A 89 -3.88 -11.10 1.47
N GLN A 90 -4.01 -10.00 2.23
CA GLN A 90 -3.07 -8.88 2.21
C GLN A 90 -1.64 -9.30 2.51
N SER A 91 -1.44 -10.25 3.44
CA SER A 91 -0.10 -10.75 3.78
C SER A 91 0.64 -11.36 2.59
N PHE A 92 -0.09 -12.01 1.68
CA PHE A 92 0.49 -12.59 0.46
C PHE A 92 0.61 -11.56 -0.65
N ARG A 93 -0.35 -10.63 -0.75
CA ARG A 93 -0.31 -9.53 -1.72
C ARG A 93 0.87 -8.58 -1.49
N ASP A 94 1.11 -8.16 -0.25
CA ASP A 94 2.26 -7.32 0.12
C ASP A 94 3.58 -7.99 -0.28
N LEU A 95 3.70 -9.29 0.01
CA LEU A 95 4.87 -10.09 -0.36
C LEU A 95 4.99 -10.24 -1.89
N ALA A 96 3.88 -10.44 -2.62
CA ALA A 96 3.86 -10.54 -4.07
C ALA A 96 4.36 -9.26 -4.74
N LEU A 97 3.84 -8.11 -4.30
CA LEU A 97 4.25 -6.79 -4.78
C LEU A 97 5.73 -6.55 -4.52
N THR A 98 6.23 -6.94 -3.34
CA THR A 98 7.65 -6.80 -3.00
C THR A 98 8.55 -7.67 -3.88
N TRP A 99 8.18 -8.93 -4.15
CA TRP A 99 8.89 -9.78 -5.11
C TRP A 99 8.86 -9.22 -6.53
N GLN A 100 7.73 -8.64 -6.94
CA GLN A 100 7.61 -7.94 -8.22
C GLN A 100 8.56 -6.75 -8.30
N THR A 101 8.67 -5.92 -7.25
CA THR A 101 9.59 -4.77 -7.20
C THR A 101 11.04 -5.19 -7.42
N ILE A 102 11.46 -6.34 -6.91
CA ILE A 102 12.83 -6.86 -7.12
C ILE A 102 13.02 -7.69 -8.39
N GLY A 103 11.96 -7.86 -9.19
CA GLY A 103 12.01 -8.56 -10.47
C GLY A 103 11.93 -10.09 -10.41
N ASP A 104 11.64 -10.69 -9.24
CA ASP A 104 11.38 -12.13 -9.15
C ASP A 104 9.92 -12.40 -9.54
N HIS A 105 9.66 -12.35 -10.85
CA HIS A 105 8.32 -12.47 -11.40
C HIS A 105 7.67 -13.82 -11.04
N ARG A 106 8.46 -14.89 -10.92
CA ARG A 106 7.93 -16.21 -10.58
C ARG A 106 7.28 -16.21 -9.20
N LYS A 107 8.01 -15.73 -8.18
CA LYS A 107 7.46 -15.68 -6.81
C LYS A 107 6.28 -14.73 -6.70
N ALA A 108 6.34 -13.58 -7.38
CA ALA A 108 5.22 -12.65 -7.43
C ALA A 108 3.97 -13.32 -8.03
N ILE A 109 4.11 -13.99 -9.18
CA ILE A 109 3.03 -14.73 -9.85
C ILE A 109 2.44 -15.81 -8.95
N ASP A 110 3.28 -16.63 -8.30
CA ASP A 110 2.83 -17.71 -7.41
C ASP A 110 2.00 -17.15 -6.24
N LEU A 111 2.42 -16.02 -5.66
CA LEU A 111 1.73 -15.38 -4.55
C LEU A 111 0.43 -14.66 -4.99
N PHE A 112 0.44 -13.94 -6.11
CA PHE A 112 -0.81 -13.38 -6.65
C PHE A 112 -1.81 -14.48 -6.97
N TRP A 113 -1.35 -15.58 -7.59
CA TRP A 113 -2.22 -16.73 -7.87
C TRP A 113 -2.76 -17.35 -6.59
N LYS A 114 -1.96 -17.43 -5.52
CA LYS A 114 -2.45 -17.85 -4.20
C LYS A 114 -3.57 -16.93 -3.70
N VAL A 115 -3.45 -15.61 -3.83
CA VAL A 115 -4.52 -14.68 -3.45
C VAL A 115 -5.78 -14.92 -4.29
N ILE A 116 -5.64 -15.05 -5.61
CA ILE A 116 -6.77 -15.20 -6.55
C ILE A 116 -7.50 -16.55 -6.39
N SER A 117 -6.78 -17.63 -6.11
CA SER A 117 -7.33 -19.00 -6.12
C SER A 117 -7.74 -19.54 -4.74
N SER A 118 -7.42 -18.82 -3.66
CA SER A 118 -7.82 -19.20 -2.30
C SER A 118 -9.22 -18.68 -1.96
N SER A 119 -9.87 -19.33 -1.00
CA SER A 119 -11.09 -18.79 -0.38
C SER A 119 -10.73 -18.00 0.86
N TRP A 120 -11.09 -16.72 0.89
CA TRP A 120 -10.86 -15.82 2.01
C TRP A 120 -12.14 -15.61 2.82
N ASP A 121 -11.98 -15.14 4.06
CA ASP A 121 -13.11 -14.71 4.87
C ASP A 121 -13.87 -13.57 4.15
N GLY A 122 -15.19 -13.54 4.28
CA GLY A 122 -16.04 -12.54 3.61
C GLY A 122 -15.76 -11.09 4.01
N ARG A 123 -14.97 -10.86 5.08
CA ARG A 123 -14.43 -9.53 5.43
C ARG A 123 -13.41 -8.97 4.44
N PHE A 124 -12.93 -9.77 3.47
CA PHE A 124 -12.00 -9.35 2.42
C PHE A 124 -12.65 -9.40 1.03
N PRO A 125 -13.71 -8.61 0.77
CA PRO A 125 -14.40 -8.68 -0.50
C PRO A 125 -13.50 -8.22 -1.66
N GLU A 126 -13.54 -8.94 -2.77
CA GLU A 126 -12.97 -8.51 -4.07
C GLU A 126 -11.43 -8.33 -4.11
N ILE A 127 -10.70 -8.70 -3.05
CA ILE A 127 -9.23 -8.66 -3.05
C ILE A 127 -8.62 -9.52 -4.17
N GLU A 128 -9.32 -10.58 -4.58
CA GLU A 128 -8.94 -11.43 -5.71
C GLU A 128 -8.96 -10.66 -7.03
N LEU A 129 -9.86 -9.69 -7.20
CA LEU A 129 -9.93 -8.86 -8.41
C LEU A 129 -8.75 -7.89 -8.48
N ILE A 130 -8.36 -7.30 -7.34
CA ILE A 130 -7.20 -6.42 -7.23
C ILE A 130 -5.92 -7.22 -7.56
N ALA A 131 -5.75 -8.38 -6.93
CA ALA A 131 -4.61 -9.27 -7.21
C ALA A 131 -4.61 -9.78 -8.65
N LEU A 132 -5.78 -10.01 -9.26
CA LEU A 132 -5.91 -10.41 -10.66
C LEU A 132 -5.48 -9.29 -11.62
N ASN A 133 -5.82 -8.03 -11.32
CA ASN A 133 -5.33 -6.87 -12.06
C ASN A 133 -3.80 -6.77 -11.99
N GLU A 134 -3.23 -6.94 -10.80
CA GLU A 134 -1.78 -6.90 -10.56
C GLU A 134 -1.03 -8.04 -11.26
N LEU A 135 -1.54 -9.26 -11.16
CA LEU A 135 -1.01 -10.41 -11.88
C LEU A 135 -0.96 -10.16 -13.39
N ASN A 136 -2.06 -9.66 -13.97
CA ASN A 136 -2.14 -9.43 -15.41
C ASN A 136 -1.29 -8.24 -15.88
N ALA A 137 -1.15 -7.20 -15.06
CA ALA A 137 -0.20 -6.13 -15.33
C ALA A 137 1.25 -6.62 -15.30
N LEU A 138 1.62 -7.47 -14.33
CA LEU A 138 2.93 -8.11 -14.26
C LEU A 138 3.20 -8.98 -15.49
N ILE A 139 2.25 -9.85 -15.88
CA ILE A 139 2.38 -10.69 -17.08
C ILE A 139 2.55 -9.84 -18.34
N SER A 140 1.86 -8.70 -18.42
CA SER A 140 1.88 -7.83 -19.61
C SER A 140 3.18 -7.03 -19.75
N SER A 141 3.86 -6.72 -18.64
CA SER A 141 5.11 -5.95 -18.63
C SER A 141 6.37 -6.82 -18.55
N ALA A 142 6.24 -8.06 -18.08
CA ALA A 142 7.37 -8.97 -17.94
C ALA A 142 7.94 -9.46 -19.28
N PRO A 143 9.23 -9.86 -19.31
CA PRO A 143 9.82 -10.53 -20.47
C PRO A 143 9.05 -11.80 -20.88
N SER A 144 9.16 -12.18 -22.15
CA SER A 144 8.59 -13.43 -22.65
C SER A 144 9.20 -14.66 -21.95
N GLY A 145 8.42 -15.74 -21.87
CA GLY A 145 8.88 -17.01 -21.29
C GLY A 145 8.58 -17.21 -19.80
N LEU A 146 7.67 -16.42 -19.22
CA LEU A 146 7.13 -16.71 -17.90
C LEU A 146 6.47 -18.10 -17.86
N ASP A 147 6.72 -18.84 -16.79
CA ASP A 147 5.96 -20.07 -16.50
C ASP A 147 4.61 -19.70 -15.89
N LEU A 148 3.55 -19.85 -16.67
CA LEU A 148 2.17 -19.58 -16.27
C LEU A 148 1.33 -20.87 -16.19
N SER A 149 1.98 -22.04 -16.19
CA SER A 149 1.29 -23.34 -16.28
C SER A 149 0.37 -23.63 -15.09
N ALA A 150 0.63 -23.02 -13.94
CA ALA A 150 -0.19 -23.14 -12.73
C ALA A 150 -1.46 -22.26 -12.75
N ILE A 151 -1.54 -21.29 -13.67
CA ILE A 151 -2.65 -20.33 -13.75
C ILE A 151 -3.66 -20.81 -14.80
N ASP A 152 -4.93 -20.81 -14.45
CA ASP A 152 -6.00 -21.05 -15.41
C ASP A 152 -6.02 -19.92 -16.46
N ALA A 153 -5.86 -20.29 -17.73
CA ALA A 153 -5.73 -19.36 -18.86
C ALA A 153 -6.91 -18.39 -19.00
N ARG A 154 -8.07 -18.68 -18.42
CA ARG A 154 -9.22 -17.75 -18.39
C ARG A 154 -8.92 -16.48 -17.60
N PHE A 155 -8.01 -16.54 -16.63
CA PHE A 155 -7.58 -15.42 -15.79
C PHE A 155 -6.41 -14.63 -16.39
N ILE A 156 -5.86 -15.05 -17.53
CA ILE A 156 -4.73 -14.37 -18.19
C ILE A 156 -5.29 -13.50 -19.32
N ARG A 157 -5.55 -12.23 -18.99
CA ARG A 157 -6.10 -11.23 -19.91
C ARG A 157 -5.47 -9.86 -19.60
N PRO A 158 -4.89 -9.17 -20.60
CA PRO A 158 -4.49 -7.78 -20.42
C PRO A 158 -5.68 -6.91 -20.00
N MET A 159 -5.53 -6.20 -18.90
CA MET A 159 -6.53 -5.27 -18.36
C MET A 159 -5.92 -3.87 -18.22
N PRO A 160 -5.57 -3.22 -19.35
CA PRO A 160 -4.93 -1.92 -19.29
C PRO A 160 -5.90 -0.87 -18.75
N LEU A 161 -5.38 0.03 -17.91
CA LEU A 161 -6.11 1.16 -17.35
C LEU A 161 -5.31 2.43 -17.59
N ASP A 162 -5.97 3.49 -18.05
CA ASP A 162 -5.36 4.81 -18.12
C ASP A 162 -5.01 5.32 -16.72
N LEU A 163 -5.84 4.96 -15.73
CA LEU A 163 -5.73 5.44 -14.37
C LEU A 163 -6.11 4.35 -13.34
N ARG A 164 -5.27 4.19 -12.32
CA ARG A 164 -5.51 3.38 -11.13
C ARG A 164 -5.00 4.11 -9.90
N VAL A 165 -5.77 4.05 -8.81
CA VAL A 165 -5.36 4.58 -7.49
C VAL A 165 -5.57 3.49 -6.46
N VAL A 166 -4.54 3.19 -5.68
CA VAL A 166 -4.60 2.20 -4.61
C VAL A 166 -4.28 2.88 -3.29
N LEU A 167 -5.20 2.79 -2.33
CA LEU A 167 -5.00 3.26 -0.96
C LEU A 167 -4.79 2.05 -0.04
N THR A 168 -3.64 1.97 0.61
CA THR A 168 -3.35 1.00 1.68
C THR A 168 -3.05 1.71 2.99
N TRP A 169 -3.20 1.00 4.11
CA TRP A 169 -2.85 1.51 5.42
C TRP A 169 -2.36 0.40 6.35
N ASP A 170 -1.64 0.82 7.38
CA ASP A 170 -0.91 -0.07 8.29
C ASP A 170 -1.68 -0.45 9.58
N ALA A 171 -2.86 0.13 9.79
CA ALA A 171 -3.70 -0.10 10.96
C ALA A 171 -4.85 -1.09 10.68
N ASP A 172 -4.96 -2.14 11.48
CA ASP A 172 -6.10 -3.07 11.39
C ASP A 172 -7.40 -2.39 11.84
N ASN A 173 -8.54 -2.94 11.42
CA ASN A 173 -9.90 -2.52 11.82
C ASN A 173 -10.17 -1.01 11.69
N THR A 174 -9.56 -0.39 10.69
CA THR A 174 -9.67 1.04 10.42
C THR A 174 -10.48 1.26 9.17
N ASP A 175 -11.45 2.17 9.24
CA ASP A 175 -12.37 2.49 8.16
C ASP A 175 -11.90 3.76 7.43
N ILE A 176 -11.33 3.58 6.24
CA ILE A 176 -10.72 4.63 5.43
C ILE A 176 -11.21 4.50 3.98
N ASP A 177 -12.06 5.42 3.56
CA ASP A 177 -12.50 5.48 2.17
C ASP A 177 -11.49 6.23 1.30
N LEU A 178 -11.31 5.75 0.09
CA LEU A 178 -10.72 6.46 -1.03
C LEU A 178 -11.83 7.20 -1.80
N TRP A 179 -11.67 8.50 -1.98
CA TRP A 179 -12.54 9.33 -2.80
C TRP A 179 -11.76 9.88 -3.98
N VAL A 180 -12.30 9.74 -5.19
CA VAL A 180 -11.69 10.25 -6.42
C VAL A 180 -12.68 11.13 -7.15
N THR A 181 -12.42 12.44 -7.19
CA THR A 181 -13.19 13.40 -8.00
C THR A 181 -12.59 13.53 -9.39
N ASP A 182 -13.39 13.31 -10.43
CA ASP A 182 -12.98 13.39 -11.83
C ASP A 182 -13.05 14.84 -12.41
N PRO A 183 -12.54 15.08 -13.64
CA PRO A 183 -12.60 16.40 -14.28
C PRO A 183 -14.01 16.92 -14.60
N ASN A 184 -15.04 16.08 -14.52
CA ASN A 184 -16.44 16.51 -14.63
C ASN A 184 -16.99 16.99 -13.28
N GLY A 185 -16.24 16.86 -12.19
CA GLY A 185 -16.65 17.18 -10.83
C GLY A 185 -17.42 16.05 -10.14
N GLU A 186 -17.50 14.86 -10.75
CA GLU A 186 -18.16 13.69 -10.16
C GLU A 186 -17.19 12.95 -9.23
N THR A 187 -17.63 12.59 -8.03
CA THR A 187 -16.79 11.89 -7.04
C THR A 187 -17.17 10.43 -6.93
N CYS A 188 -16.23 9.55 -7.24
CA CYS A 188 -16.32 8.11 -6.98
C CYS A 188 -15.95 7.83 -5.52
N LYS A 189 -16.78 7.06 -4.81
CA LYS A 189 -16.63 6.67 -3.40
C LYS A 189 -17.55 5.49 -3.08
N TYR A 190 -17.48 4.91 -1.87
CA TYR A 190 -18.22 3.69 -1.52
C TYR A 190 -19.74 3.73 -1.80
N ASP A 191 -20.41 4.87 -1.54
CA ASP A 191 -21.85 5.06 -1.76
C ASP A 191 -22.22 5.56 -3.17
N HIS A 192 -21.20 5.81 -4.02
CA HIS A 192 -21.31 6.16 -5.44
C HIS A 192 -20.12 5.57 -6.21
N ASN A 193 -20.13 4.24 -6.34
CA ASN A 193 -18.94 3.47 -6.71
C ASN A 193 -18.69 3.34 -8.21
N LEU A 194 -19.57 3.87 -9.06
CA LEU A 194 -19.42 3.90 -10.51
C LEU A 194 -19.81 5.27 -11.05
N THR A 195 -18.84 6.01 -11.57
CA THR A 195 -19.07 7.35 -12.15
C THR A 195 -19.58 7.27 -13.60
N TYR A 196 -20.13 8.37 -14.11
CA TYR A 196 -20.53 8.50 -15.51
C TYR A 196 -19.37 8.21 -16.49
N GLN A 197 -18.14 8.59 -16.11
CA GLN A 197 -16.94 8.33 -16.90
C GLN A 197 -16.51 6.85 -16.89
N GLY A 198 -17.11 6.04 -16.02
CA GLY A 198 -16.73 4.64 -15.83
C GLY A 198 -15.60 4.45 -14.82
N GLY A 199 -15.37 5.43 -13.94
CA GLY A 199 -14.50 5.27 -12.79
C GLY A 199 -15.17 4.35 -11.78
N LEU A 200 -14.50 3.27 -11.40
CA LEU A 200 -15.01 2.23 -10.50
C LEU A 200 -14.14 2.19 -9.26
N ILE A 201 -14.74 2.16 -8.07
CA ILE A 201 -14.02 1.85 -6.82
C ILE A 201 -14.39 0.45 -6.33
N SER A 202 -13.41 -0.26 -5.76
CA SER A 202 -13.61 -1.58 -5.14
C SER A 202 -14.66 -1.52 -4.04
N ARG A 203 -15.24 -2.67 -3.70
CA ARG A 203 -16.08 -2.75 -2.50
C ARG A 203 -15.30 -2.32 -1.26
N ASP A 204 -16.03 -1.64 -0.38
CA ASP A 204 -15.55 -1.09 0.87
C ASP A 204 -15.08 -2.19 1.84
N PHE A 205 -13.86 -2.02 2.35
CA PHE A 205 -13.23 -2.86 3.38
C PHE A 205 -13.54 -2.31 4.79
N THR A 206 -14.80 -2.42 5.21
CA THR A 206 -15.24 -1.93 6.54
C THR A 206 -14.58 -2.61 7.76
N ARG A 207 -13.95 -3.78 7.58
CA ARG A 207 -13.42 -4.63 8.68
C ARG A 207 -12.13 -5.34 8.30
N GLY A 208 -11.06 -4.58 8.12
CA GLY A 208 -9.72 -5.13 7.96
C GLY A 208 -8.69 -4.10 7.52
N TYR A 209 -7.62 -4.62 6.92
CA TYR A 209 -6.69 -3.82 6.14
C TYR A 209 -7.29 -3.58 4.75
N GLY A 210 -7.09 -2.39 4.19
CA GLY A 210 -7.28 -2.16 2.76
C GLY A 210 -6.39 -3.11 1.91
N PRO A 211 -6.46 -3.05 0.58
CA PRO A 211 -6.60 -1.79 -0.14
C PRO A 211 -8.02 -1.39 -0.51
N GLU A 212 -8.22 -0.09 -0.69
CA GLU A 212 -9.24 0.40 -1.61
C GLU A 212 -8.61 0.73 -2.97
N GLU A 213 -9.27 0.32 -4.04
CA GLU A 213 -8.79 0.50 -5.41
C GLU A 213 -9.81 1.29 -6.22
N PHE A 214 -9.38 2.39 -6.83
CA PHE A 214 -10.10 3.06 -7.91
C PHE A 214 -9.45 2.70 -9.25
N VAL A 215 -10.25 2.34 -10.25
CA VAL A 215 -9.82 2.06 -11.62
C VAL A 215 -10.63 2.85 -12.62
N LEU A 216 -9.97 3.30 -13.69
CA LEU A 216 -10.59 3.97 -14.81
C LEU A 216 -9.87 3.58 -16.11
N ARG A 217 -10.62 2.91 -16.99
CA ARG A 217 -10.06 2.38 -18.24
C ARG A 217 -9.73 3.47 -19.25
N MET A 218 -10.61 4.46 -19.40
CA MET A 218 -10.42 5.57 -20.33
C MET A 218 -10.52 6.89 -19.56
N ALA A 219 -9.38 7.51 -19.29
CA ALA A 219 -9.32 8.74 -18.51
C ALA A 219 -9.51 9.97 -19.41
N LYS A 220 -10.47 10.82 -19.05
CA LYS A 220 -10.64 12.15 -19.64
C LYS A 220 -9.47 13.05 -19.21
N PRO A 221 -8.91 13.87 -20.12
CA PRO A 221 -7.95 14.90 -19.75
C PRO A 221 -8.51 15.88 -18.71
N GLY A 222 -7.68 16.25 -17.75
CA GLY A 222 -8.01 17.19 -16.68
C GLY A 222 -7.47 16.76 -15.32
N THR A 223 -7.84 17.54 -14.31
CA THR A 223 -7.41 17.30 -12.94
C THR A 223 -8.36 16.34 -12.24
N TYR A 224 -7.77 15.32 -11.63
CA TYR A 224 -8.45 14.42 -10.72
C TYR A 224 -7.94 14.65 -9.31
N ARG A 225 -8.86 14.69 -8.35
CA ARG A 225 -8.56 14.97 -6.95
C ARG A 225 -8.75 13.70 -6.13
N ILE A 226 -7.72 13.31 -5.39
CA ILE A 226 -7.77 12.19 -4.46
C ILE A 226 -7.92 12.71 -3.03
N GLN A 227 -8.84 12.09 -2.31
CA GLN A 227 -9.06 12.34 -0.89
C GLN A 227 -9.18 10.99 -0.16
N ALA A 228 -8.76 10.96 1.09
CA ALA A 228 -9.01 9.83 1.99
C ALA A 228 -9.97 10.32 3.08
N ASN A 229 -11.08 9.60 3.30
CA ASN A 229 -12.03 9.93 4.34
C ASN A 229 -11.93 8.92 5.49
N TYR A 230 -11.60 9.42 6.67
CA TYR A 230 -11.36 8.60 7.85
C TYR A 230 -12.55 8.64 8.82
N TYR A 231 -13.33 7.56 8.92
CA TYR A 231 -14.51 7.53 9.81
C TYR A 231 -14.15 7.20 11.26
N GLY A 232 -13.04 6.48 11.51
CA GLY A 232 -12.53 6.18 12.84
C GLY A 232 -12.14 4.71 13.04
N ASN A 233 -11.79 4.37 14.28
CA ASN A 233 -11.39 3.02 14.68
C ASN A 233 -12.29 2.53 15.84
N THR A 234 -12.69 1.25 15.84
CA THR A 234 -13.50 0.65 16.91
C THR A 234 -12.65 0.04 18.04
N GLN A 235 -11.33 -0.06 17.87
CA GLN A 235 -10.41 -0.54 18.91
C GLN A 235 -9.62 0.61 19.55
N GLN A 236 -9.56 0.63 20.90
CA GLN A 236 -8.65 1.47 21.68
C GLN A 236 -7.20 0.95 21.57
N ILE A 237 -6.63 0.97 20.38
CA ILE A 237 -5.22 0.65 20.14
C ILE A 237 -4.56 1.89 19.53
N ILE A 238 -3.72 2.53 20.35
CA ILE A 238 -2.66 3.49 20.00
C ILE A 238 -3.03 4.42 18.83
N SER A 239 -4.03 5.27 19.07
CA SER A 239 -4.35 6.41 18.20
C SER A 239 -3.16 7.36 18.16
N GLY A 240 -2.44 7.39 17.03
CA GLY A 240 -1.38 8.37 16.77
C GLY A 240 -0.45 8.08 15.59
N SER A 241 -0.59 6.95 14.88
CA SER A 241 0.43 6.54 13.89
C SER A 241 -0.06 5.80 12.65
N THR A 242 -1.36 5.83 12.31
CA THR A 242 -1.82 5.20 11.07
C THR A 242 -1.16 5.87 9.87
N THR A 243 -0.40 5.09 9.11
CA THR A 243 0.23 5.52 7.87
C THR A 243 -0.65 5.08 6.71
N LEU A 244 -1.11 6.04 5.92
CA LEU A 244 -1.69 5.82 4.60
C LEU A 244 -0.58 5.78 3.56
N GLN A 245 -0.72 4.87 2.61
CA GLN A 245 0.06 4.84 1.39
C GLN A 245 -0.89 4.88 0.21
N LEU A 246 -0.74 5.91 -0.62
CA LEU A 246 -1.49 6.06 -1.84
C LEU A 246 -0.54 5.83 -3.01
N ALA A 247 -0.82 4.83 -3.83
CA ALA A 247 -0.16 4.63 -5.13
C ALA A 247 -1.07 5.15 -6.23
N PHE A 248 -0.59 6.16 -6.94
CA PHE A 248 -1.22 6.71 -8.13
C PHE A 248 -0.52 6.15 -9.37
N GLN A 249 -1.28 5.54 -10.27
CA GLN A 249 -0.76 4.77 -11.38
C GLN A 249 -1.42 5.20 -12.70
N THR A 250 -0.62 5.48 -13.72
CA THR A 250 -1.10 5.77 -15.09
C THR A 250 -0.57 4.74 -16.07
N GLY A 251 -1.32 4.49 -17.15
CA GLY A 251 -0.93 3.50 -18.16
C GLY A 251 -0.71 2.11 -17.56
N PHE A 252 -1.47 1.76 -16.52
CA PHE A 252 -1.33 0.50 -15.79
C PHE A 252 -1.52 -0.70 -16.72
N GLY A 253 -0.62 -1.69 -16.58
CA GLY A 253 -0.60 -2.85 -17.46
C GLY A 253 -0.10 -2.57 -18.89
N THR A 254 0.54 -1.42 -19.13
CA THR A 254 1.12 -1.04 -20.44
C THR A 254 2.59 -0.64 -20.30
N PRO A 255 3.36 -0.57 -21.40
CA PRO A 255 4.72 -0.03 -21.39
C PRO A 255 4.83 1.44 -20.97
N ALA A 256 3.74 2.19 -20.98
CA ALA A 256 3.68 3.59 -20.55
C ALA A 256 3.36 3.72 -19.04
N PHE A 257 3.52 2.65 -18.27
CA PHE A 257 3.24 2.64 -16.84
C PHE A 257 4.11 3.66 -16.09
N GLU A 258 3.45 4.52 -15.32
CA GLU A 258 4.10 5.39 -14.35
C GLU A 258 3.40 5.26 -13.00
N GLU A 259 4.17 5.34 -11.92
CA GLU A 259 3.66 5.36 -10.56
C GLU A 259 4.21 6.56 -9.79
N LYS A 260 3.33 7.19 -9.00
CA LYS A 260 3.71 8.15 -7.97
C LYS A 260 3.05 7.72 -6.67
N SER A 261 3.84 7.68 -5.59
CA SER A 261 3.37 7.22 -4.29
C SER A 261 3.48 8.33 -3.25
N VAL A 262 2.45 8.46 -2.42
CA VAL A 262 2.39 9.43 -1.32
C VAL A 262 2.16 8.67 -0.03
N THR A 263 2.94 8.98 0.99
CA THR A 263 2.77 8.43 2.34
C THR A 263 2.34 9.53 3.28
N LEU A 264 1.25 9.32 4.01
CA LEU A 264 0.70 10.29 4.96
C LEU A 264 0.49 9.63 6.31
N ARG A 265 0.90 10.29 7.39
CA ARG A 265 0.56 9.85 8.75
C ARG A 265 -0.65 10.63 9.26
N LEU A 266 -1.68 9.91 9.66
CA LEU A 266 -2.88 10.48 10.26
C LEU A 266 -2.56 10.94 11.69
N LYS A 267 -2.84 12.21 11.98
CA LYS A 267 -2.66 12.82 13.30
C LYS A 267 -3.96 12.96 14.08
N ASP A 268 -5.09 13.19 13.39
CA ASP A 268 -6.40 13.43 13.98
C ASP A 268 -7.48 12.53 13.34
N ILE A 269 -8.50 12.19 14.14
CA ILE A 269 -9.64 11.34 13.75
C ILE A 269 -10.78 12.25 13.28
N LYS A 270 -11.40 11.93 12.12
CA LYS A 270 -12.60 12.56 11.51
C LYS A 270 -12.36 13.73 10.55
N GLU A 271 -11.51 13.53 9.54
CA GLU A 271 -11.37 14.52 8.47
C GLU A 271 -11.31 13.84 7.10
N VAL A 272 -11.90 14.50 6.10
CA VAL A 272 -11.62 14.22 4.69
C VAL A 272 -10.30 14.89 4.36
N ILE A 273 -9.25 14.10 4.17
CA ILE A 273 -7.91 14.60 3.94
C ILE A 273 -7.66 14.63 2.44
N HIS A 274 -7.24 15.78 1.93
CA HIS A 274 -6.73 15.85 0.57
C HIS A 274 -5.36 15.18 0.49
N VAL A 275 -5.29 14.07 -0.26
CA VAL A 275 -4.05 13.28 -0.37
C VAL A 275 -3.19 13.79 -1.53
N GLY A 276 -3.82 14.21 -2.62
CA GLY A 276 -3.12 14.75 -3.77
C GLY A 276 -4.02 14.97 -4.98
N SER A 277 -3.48 15.60 -6.01
CA SER A 277 -4.15 15.78 -7.29
C SER A 277 -3.21 15.38 -8.42
N PHE A 278 -3.75 14.91 -9.53
CA PHE A 278 -2.99 14.64 -10.75
C PHE A 278 -3.70 15.22 -11.96
N VAL A 279 -2.91 15.48 -12.99
CA VAL A 279 -3.39 15.96 -14.28
C VAL A 279 -3.18 14.85 -15.29
N VAL A 280 -4.25 14.45 -15.97
CA VAL A 280 -4.18 13.66 -17.20
C VAL A 280 -4.17 14.65 -18.35
N GLU A 281 -3.18 14.54 -19.24
CA GLU A 281 -3.03 15.42 -20.42
C GLU A 281 -3.86 14.94 -21.62
#